data_AF-A0A1B6MH49-F1
#
_entry.id   AF-A0A1B6MH49-F1
#
_cell.length_a   1.000
_cell.length_b   1.000
_cell.length_c   1.000
_cell.angle_alpha   90.00
_cell.angle_beta   90.00
_cell.angle_gamma   90.00
#
_symmetry.space_group_name_H-M   'P 1'
#
loop_
_entity.id
_entity.type
_entity.pdbx_description
1 polymer ?
#
loop_
_entity_poly.entity_id
_entity_poly.type
_entity_poly.pdbx_seq_one_letter_code
_entity_poly.pdbx_strand_id
1 'polypeptide(L)'
;MEENVSVLKSVCKKLPVTLVKFSSDYVLAGIGGDLCLFDSSESFTVKNHINVLSNITIHGVSLTKERSSICVFGGHQIALLDTDFKSSLAWLKPVHKWKVRDWILCCEWVEDPTNTKLVSLSAHNQLSLWDPRSGKNLATVACTEQCILYCATLVRCGRRWFDTVVVAGTVFQQIIVWAVLPFPDSPSDKPVPVIHKLSGHKGVIFSVVYNEQLRLITSTSDDRSTRVWSVDSTSCG
;
A
#
# COMPACT_ATOMS: atom_id res chain seq x y z
N MET A 1 46.14 13.25 -20.30
CA MET A 1 45.92 13.52 -18.87
C MET A 1 44.73 14.44 -18.78
N GLU A 2 43.61 13.95 -18.25
CA GLU A 2 42.54 14.80 -17.75
C GLU A 2 41.79 14.03 -16.68
N GLU A 3 41.43 14.75 -15.63
CA GLU A 3 41.44 14.28 -14.25
C GLU A 3 40.22 13.44 -13.87
N ASN A 4 40.50 12.36 -13.14
CA ASN A 4 39.53 11.70 -12.28
C ASN A 4 38.98 12.70 -11.26
N VAL A 5 37.76 13.18 -11.48
CA VAL A 5 37.02 13.90 -10.45
C VAL A 5 35.80 13.08 -10.01
N SER A 6 36.02 12.24 -9.01
CA SER A 6 35.11 12.15 -7.86
C SER A 6 35.89 11.67 -6.64
N VAL A 7 36.47 12.62 -5.90
CA VAL A 7 37.30 12.38 -4.69
C VAL A 7 36.42 12.19 -3.43
N LEU A 8 35.09 12.30 -3.55
CA LEU A 8 34.19 12.20 -2.42
C LEU A 8 33.28 10.98 -2.56
N LYS A 9 33.51 9.98 -1.71
CA LYS A 9 32.60 8.85 -1.50
C LYS A 9 31.84 9.08 -0.20
N SER A 10 30.52 8.92 -0.23
CA SER A 10 29.72 8.89 0.99
C SER A 10 30.20 7.73 1.88
N VAL A 11 30.55 8.04 3.12
CA VAL A 11 31.06 7.06 4.09
C VAL A 11 29.92 6.44 4.91
N CYS A 12 28.76 7.12 4.99
CA CYS A 12 27.56 6.59 5.64
C CYS A 12 26.29 7.20 5.01
N LYS A 13 25.21 6.42 4.96
CA LYS A 13 23.91 6.86 4.48
C LYS A 13 22.90 6.71 5.62
N LYS A 14 22.52 7.80 6.27
CA LYS A 14 21.44 7.80 7.28
C LYS A 14 20.11 7.91 6.55
N LEU A 15 19.37 6.81 6.48
CA LEU A 15 18.08 6.74 5.83
C LEU A 15 16.96 6.54 6.86
N PRO A 16 15.77 7.08 6.62
CA PRO A 16 14.65 6.86 7.51
C PRO A 16 14.18 5.41 7.43
N VAL A 17 13.78 4.85 8.58
CA VAL A 17 13.02 3.61 8.63
C VAL A 17 11.54 3.99 8.52
N THR A 18 10.93 3.68 7.40
CA THR A 18 9.55 4.09 7.06
C THR A 18 8.58 2.93 7.01
N LEU A 19 9.08 1.71 7.16
CA LEU A 19 8.30 0.49 7.16
C LEU A 19 8.92 -0.50 8.14
N VAL A 20 8.08 -1.10 8.98
CA VAL A 20 8.38 -2.31 9.74
C VAL A 20 7.15 -3.22 9.67
N LYS A 21 7.31 -4.46 9.19
CA LYS A 21 6.21 -5.44 9.11
C LYS A 21 6.67 -6.79 9.60
N PHE A 22 5.95 -7.33 10.58
CA PHE A 22 6.14 -8.69 11.05
C PHE A 22 5.45 -9.69 10.14
N SER A 23 6.10 -10.82 9.88
CA SER A 23 5.56 -11.93 9.12
C SER A 23 6.16 -13.25 9.62
N SER A 24 5.43 -13.98 10.47
CA SER A 24 5.94 -15.15 11.19
C SER A 24 7.19 -14.78 12.00
N ASP A 25 8.27 -15.53 11.83
CA ASP A 25 9.56 -15.38 12.52
C ASP A 25 10.48 -14.36 11.84
N TYR A 26 9.92 -13.54 10.95
CA TYR A 26 10.67 -12.54 10.19
C TYR A 26 10.09 -11.14 10.34
N VAL A 27 10.98 -10.15 10.26
CA VAL A 27 10.64 -8.73 10.18
C VAL A 27 11.20 -8.14 8.90
N LEU A 28 10.33 -7.52 8.12
CA LEU A 28 10.69 -6.71 6.97
C LEU A 28 10.81 -5.25 7.42
N ALA A 29 11.96 -4.62 7.18
CA ALA A 29 12.13 -3.19 7.42
C ALA A 29 12.51 -2.48 6.12
N GLY A 30 11.80 -1.39 5.80
CA GLY A 30 12.15 -0.49 4.70
C GLY A 30 13.00 0.66 5.24
N ILE A 31 14.26 0.74 4.76
CA ILE A 31 15.24 1.74 5.18
C ILE A 31 15.65 2.54 3.94
N GLY A 32 15.03 3.71 3.74
CA GLY A 32 15.08 4.38 2.44
C GLY A 32 14.58 3.44 1.33
N GLY A 33 15.39 3.20 0.31
CA GLY A 33 15.04 2.31 -0.82
C GLY A 33 15.39 0.83 -0.62
N ASP A 34 15.95 0.50 0.54
CA ASP A 34 16.45 -0.81 0.87
C ASP A 34 15.44 -1.60 1.71
N LEU A 35 15.21 -2.85 1.35
CA LEU A 35 14.41 -3.79 2.13
C LEU A 35 15.34 -4.73 2.90
N CYS A 36 15.30 -4.65 4.22
CA CYS A 36 16.02 -5.53 5.14
C CYS A 36 15.09 -6.62 5.66
N LEU A 37 15.58 -7.85 5.70
CA LEU A 37 14.91 -9.00 6.31
C LEU A 37 15.68 -9.40 7.57
N PHE A 38 14.99 -9.36 8.71
CA PHE A 38 15.51 -9.77 10.00
C PHE A 38 14.83 -11.04 10.48
N ASP A 39 15.56 -11.88 11.20
CA ASP A 39 15.03 -13.04 11.91
C ASP A 39 14.67 -12.65 13.35
N SER A 40 13.39 -12.67 13.69
CA SER A 40 12.93 -12.32 15.04
C SER A 40 13.17 -13.40 16.08
N SER A 41 13.39 -14.65 15.66
CA SER A 41 13.73 -15.77 16.55
C SER A 41 15.18 -15.71 17.02
N GLU A 42 16.08 -15.20 16.17
CA GLU A 42 17.52 -15.07 16.43
C GLU A 42 17.93 -13.63 16.72
N SER A 43 17.32 -12.99 17.73
CA SER A 43 17.71 -11.65 18.22
C SER A 43 17.73 -10.55 17.14
N PHE A 44 16.84 -10.61 16.15
CA PHE A 44 16.77 -9.65 15.03
C PHE A 44 18.07 -9.55 14.24
N THR A 45 18.69 -10.68 13.93
CA THR A 45 19.84 -10.73 13.01
C THR A 45 19.39 -10.46 11.57
N VAL A 46 20.21 -9.74 10.81
CA VAL A 46 19.95 -9.49 9.39
C VAL A 46 20.20 -10.77 8.59
N LYS A 47 19.17 -11.33 7.99
CA LYS A 47 19.26 -12.49 7.09
C LYS A 47 19.48 -12.08 5.64
N ASN A 48 18.85 -10.99 5.21
CA ASN A 48 18.95 -10.52 3.83
C ASN A 48 18.78 -9.00 3.76
N HIS A 49 19.34 -8.40 2.71
CA HIS A 49 19.27 -6.97 2.44
C HIS A 49 19.37 -6.72 0.93
N ILE A 50 18.43 -5.95 0.40
CA ILE A 50 18.40 -5.64 -1.03
C ILE A 50 17.86 -4.23 -1.32
N ASN A 51 18.50 -3.52 -2.25
CA ASN A 51 17.97 -2.27 -2.78
C ASN A 51 16.82 -2.55 -3.76
N VAL A 52 15.60 -2.21 -3.37
CA VAL A 52 14.40 -2.49 -4.17
C VAL A 52 13.97 -1.26 -4.95
N LEU A 53 13.92 -0.11 -4.28
CA LEU A 53 13.45 1.16 -4.84
C LEU A 53 14.59 2.17 -4.93
N SER A 54 15.39 2.08 -5.99
CA SER A 54 16.54 2.96 -6.23
C SER A 54 16.16 4.44 -6.09
N ASN A 55 16.76 5.11 -5.09
CA ASN A 55 16.57 6.52 -4.73
C ASN A 55 15.16 6.94 -4.27
N ILE A 56 14.27 5.99 -4.00
CA ILE A 56 12.93 6.27 -3.46
C ILE A 56 12.77 5.54 -2.14
N THR A 57 12.15 6.21 -1.17
CA THR A 57 11.88 5.61 0.13
C THR A 57 10.71 4.62 0.02
N ILE A 58 10.87 3.43 0.59
CA ILE A 58 9.83 2.42 0.71
C ILE A 58 8.77 2.93 1.69
N HIS A 59 7.51 2.98 1.28
CA HIS A 59 6.41 3.39 2.16
C HIS A 59 5.57 2.21 2.64
N GLY A 60 5.59 1.10 1.92
CA GLY A 60 4.80 -0.05 2.31
C GLY A 60 5.20 -1.34 1.63
N VAL A 61 4.69 -2.42 2.21
CA VAL A 61 4.85 -3.78 1.69
C VAL A 61 3.58 -4.60 1.90
N SER A 62 3.18 -5.35 0.88
CA SER A 62 2.11 -6.34 0.95
C SER A 62 2.60 -7.70 0.50
N LEU A 63 2.05 -8.76 1.10
CA LEU A 63 2.44 -10.14 0.84
C LEU A 63 1.21 -10.91 0.35
N THR A 64 1.44 -11.91 -0.50
CA THR A 64 0.41 -12.92 -0.80
C THR A 64 0.11 -13.75 0.45
N LYS A 65 -1.05 -14.42 0.49
CA LYS A 65 -1.42 -15.28 1.63
C LYS A 65 -0.45 -16.42 1.87
N GLU A 66 0.09 -16.98 0.79
CA GLU A 66 1.12 -18.02 0.82
C GLU A 66 2.47 -17.48 1.31
N ARG A 67 2.60 -16.15 1.35
CA ARG A 67 3.82 -15.40 1.68
C ARG A 67 5.00 -15.79 0.79
N SER A 68 4.72 -16.05 -0.48
CA SER A 68 5.71 -16.40 -1.50
C SER A 68 6.12 -15.21 -2.37
N SER A 69 5.26 -14.20 -2.45
CA SER A 69 5.51 -13.00 -3.24
C SER A 69 5.22 -11.75 -2.42
N ILE A 70 6.07 -10.75 -2.62
CA ILE A 70 6.12 -9.49 -1.89
C ILE A 70 5.96 -8.36 -2.91
N CYS A 71 5.03 -7.45 -2.65
CA CYS A 71 4.94 -6.17 -3.34
C CYS A 71 5.51 -5.09 -2.44
N VAL A 72 6.56 -4.41 -2.90
CA VAL A 72 7.19 -3.26 -2.24
C VAL A 72 6.85 -2.01 -3.04
N PHE A 73 6.41 -0.96 -2.36
CA PHE A 73 6.02 0.28 -3.02
C PHE A 73 6.49 1.51 -2.24
N GLY A 74 6.70 2.59 -3.00
CA GLY A 74 7.18 3.86 -2.46
C GLY A 74 7.25 4.90 -3.57
N GLY A 75 6.98 6.16 -3.24
CA GLY A 75 6.84 7.25 -4.19
C GLY A 75 6.02 6.83 -5.43
N HIS A 76 6.70 6.80 -6.58
CA HIS A 76 6.11 6.46 -7.88
C HIS A 76 6.57 5.10 -8.42
N GLN A 77 6.96 4.16 -7.55
CA GLN A 77 7.49 2.85 -7.96
C GLN A 77 6.82 1.70 -7.22
N ILE A 78 6.61 0.61 -7.97
CA ILE A 78 6.24 -0.71 -7.47
C ILE A 78 7.32 -1.69 -7.88
N ALA A 79 7.71 -2.56 -6.96
CA ALA A 79 8.60 -3.67 -7.22
C ALA A 79 8.02 -4.96 -6.60
N LEU A 80 8.21 -6.05 -7.31
CA LEU A 80 7.80 -7.38 -6.88
C LEU A 80 9.03 -8.23 -6.57
N LEU A 81 8.97 -8.97 -5.48
CA LEU A 81 9.98 -9.93 -5.11
C LEU A 81 9.31 -11.27 -4.82
N ASP A 82 10.00 -12.35 -5.16
CA ASP A 82 9.70 -13.67 -4.61
C ASP A 82 10.49 -13.88 -3.31
N THR A 83 9.92 -14.70 -2.45
CA THR A 83 10.47 -15.06 -1.15
C THR A 83 10.04 -16.49 -0.78
N ASP A 84 10.78 -17.11 0.12
CA ASP A 84 10.37 -18.35 0.77
C ASP A 84 10.61 -18.25 2.28
N PHE A 85 9.57 -17.86 3.02
CA PHE A 85 9.62 -17.84 4.49
C PHE A 85 9.37 -19.21 5.13
N LYS A 86 9.04 -20.25 4.35
CA LYS A 86 8.81 -21.60 4.88
C LYS A 86 10.11 -22.39 4.99
N SER A 87 11.10 -22.08 4.17
CA SER A 87 12.42 -22.66 4.27
C SER A 87 13.24 -22.04 5.41
N SER A 88 14.25 -22.77 5.89
CA SER A 88 15.22 -22.26 6.88
C SER A 88 16.13 -21.15 6.34
N LEU A 89 16.11 -20.91 5.03
CA LEU A 89 16.91 -19.88 4.35
C LEU A 89 15.98 -18.89 3.67
N ALA A 90 15.44 -17.94 4.43
CA ALA A 90 14.63 -16.89 3.82
C ALA A 90 15.46 -16.02 2.88
N TRP A 91 14.99 -15.90 1.63
CA TRP A 91 15.66 -15.15 0.57
C TRP A 91 14.69 -14.14 -0.07
N LEU A 92 15.26 -13.10 -0.68
CA LEU A 92 14.52 -12.08 -1.41
C LEU A 92 15.06 -12.02 -2.85
N LYS A 93 14.19 -12.26 -3.84
CA LYS A 93 14.58 -12.21 -5.26
C LYS A 93 13.71 -11.21 -6.01
N PRO A 94 14.27 -10.13 -6.57
CA PRO A 94 13.51 -9.23 -7.44
C PRO A 94 12.97 -9.96 -8.67
N VAL A 95 11.70 -9.73 -8.97
CA VAL A 95 10.99 -10.34 -10.10
C VAL A 95 10.67 -9.30 -11.15
N HIS A 96 10.04 -8.20 -10.75
CA HIS A 96 9.60 -7.15 -11.67
C HIS A 96 9.57 -5.79 -11.00
N LYS A 97 9.66 -4.72 -11.78
CA LYS A 97 9.62 -3.35 -11.29
C LYS A 97 9.11 -2.40 -12.36
N TRP A 98 8.22 -1.49 -11.98
CA TRP A 98 7.71 -0.46 -12.88
C TRP A 98 7.44 0.85 -12.16
N LYS A 99 7.32 1.92 -12.94
CA LYS A 99 6.93 3.25 -12.46
C LYS A 99 5.43 3.44 -12.64
N VAL A 100 4.82 4.13 -11.70
CA VAL A 100 3.43 4.61 -11.78
C VAL A 100 3.43 6.13 -11.95
N ARG A 101 2.27 6.70 -12.30
CA ARG A 101 2.15 8.13 -12.59
C ARG A 101 2.06 9.00 -11.34
N ASP A 102 1.51 8.47 -10.27
CA ASP A 102 1.14 9.23 -9.07
C ASP A 102 1.66 8.53 -7.80
N TRP A 103 1.78 9.30 -6.72
CA TRP A 103 2.36 8.84 -5.47
C TRP A 103 1.51 7.73 -4.85
N ILE A 104 2.13 6.61 -4.49
CA ILE A 104 1.43 5.44 -3.97
C ILE A 104 1.26 5.56 -2.45
N LEU A 105 0.02 5.43 -1.98
CA LEU A 105 -0.29 5.35 -0.55
C LEU A 105 -0.34 3.91 -0.06
N CYS A 106 -0.97 3.02 -0.82
CA CYS A 106 -1.06 1.62 -0.48
C CYS A 106 -1.13 0.74 -1.73
N CYS A 107 -0.57 -0.47 -1.64
CA CYS A 107 -0.77 -1.53 -2.63
C CYS A 107 -1.13 -2.83 -1.92
N GLU A 108 -2.09 -3.56 -2.45
CA GLU A 108 -2.52 -4.85 -1.93
C GLU A 108 -2.70 -5.88 -3.04
N TRP A 109 -2.46 -7.15 -2.70
CA TRP A 109 -2.68 -8.26 -3.63
C TRP A 109 -4.18 -8.59 -3.74
N VAL A 110 -4.61 -8.95 -4.94
CA VAL A 110 -5.97 -9.39 -5.24
C VAL A 110 -5.92 -10.79 -5.85
N GLU A 111 -6.42 -11.77 -5.11
CA GLU A 111 -6.55 -13.16 -5.56
C GLU A 111 -7.79 -13.35 -6.43
N ASP A 112 -7.79 -12.74 -7.61
CA ASP A 112 -8.82 -12.99 -8.60
C ASP A 112 -8.81 -14.49 -8.97
N PRO A 113 -9.98 -15.16 -9.08
CA PRO A 113 -10.06 -16.60 -9.38
C PRO A 113 -9.24 -17.05 -10.59
N THR A 114 -8.99 -16.15 -11.54
CA THR A 114 -8.25 -16.47 -12.78
C THR A 114 -6.75 -16.24 -12.66
N ASN A 115 -6.32 -15.16 -11.98
CA ASN A 115 -4.92 -14.76 -11.87
C ASN A 115 -4.74 -13.73 -10.77
N THR A 116 -3.71 -13.88 -9.95
CA THR A 116 -3.31 -12.86 -8.96
C THR A 116 -3.07 -11.51 -9.63
N LYS A 117 -3.70 -10.47 -9.11
CA LYS A 117 -3.55 -9.06 -9.50
C LYS A 117 -2.99 -8.24 -8.35
N LEU A 118 -2.59 -7.01 -8.66
CA LEU A 118 -2.19 -6.02 -7.67
C LEU A 118 -3.09 -4.79 -7.81
N VAL A 119 -3.55 -4.23 -6.71
CA VAL A 119 -4.19 -2.92 -6.69
C VAL A 119 -3.27 -1.91 -6.02
N SER A 120 -3.27 -0.68 -6.50
CA SER A 120 -2.59 0.45 -5.87
C SER A 120 -3.55 1.63 -5.73
N LEU A 121 -3.50 2.32 -4.61
CA LEU A 121 -4.20 3.58 -4.40
C LEU A 121 -3.19 4.73 -4.42
N SER A 122 -3.50 5.76 -5.21
CA SER A 122 -2.67 6.95 -5.31
C SER A 122 -3.07 8.03 -4.31
N ALA A 123 -2.18 9.00 -4.11
CA ALA A 123 -2.45 10.19 -3.28
C ALA A 123 -3.59 11.04 -3.84
N HIS A 124 -3.86 11.02 -5.15
CA HIS A 124 -5.00 11.72 -5.77
C HIS A 124 -6.26 10.86 -5.90
N ASN A 125 -6.47 9.93 -4.96
CA ASN A 125 -7.73 9.18 -4.83
C ASN A 125 -8.09 8.35 -6.08
N GLN A 126 -7.07 7.76 -6.72
CA GLN A 126 -7.22 6.85 -7.86
C GLN A 126 -6.79 5.43 -7.49
N LEU A 127 -7.67 4.46 -7.73
CA LEU A 127 -7.37 3.05 -7.58
C LEU A 127 -7.03 2.46 -8.94
N SER A 128 -5.86 1.84 -9.05
CA SER A 128 -5.38 1.20 -10.27
C SER A 128 -5.22 -0.30 -10.07
N LEU A 129 -5.64 -1.07 -11.07
CA LEU A 129 -5.45 -2.52 -11.15
C LEU A 129 -4.29 -2.83 -12.10
N TRP A 130 -3.39 -3.71 -11.68
CA TRP A 130 -2.18 -4.07 -12.41
C TRP A 130 -2.12 -5.57 -12.67
N ASP A 131 -1.57 -5.93 -13.82
CA ASP A 131 -1.05 -7.27 -14.05
C ASP A 131 0.37 -7.37 -13.46
N PRO A 132 0.61 -8.15 -12.40
CA PRO A 132 1.91 -8.21 -11.73
C PRO A 132 3.02 -8.76 -12.64
N ARG A 133 2.67 -9.60 -13.62
CA ARG A 133 3.66 -10.22 -14.53
C ARG A 133 4.21 -9.22 -15.55
N SER A 134 3.34 -8.41 -16.14
CA SER A 134 3.72 -7.43 -17.17
C SER A 134 3.97 -6.03 -16.60
N GLY A 135 3.45 -5.70 -15.42
CA GLY A 135 3.41 -4.33 -14.89
C GLY A 135 2.41 -3.43 -15.63
N LYS A 136 1.55 -4.01 -16.49
CA LYS A 136 0.57 -3.24 -17.27
C LYS A 136 -0.60 -2.82 -16.39
N ASN A 137 -1.01 -1.54 -16.52
CA ASN A 137 -2.26 -1.05 -15.96
C ASN A 137 -3.44 -1.69 -16.71
N LEU A 138 -4.30 -2.41 -16.00
CA LEU A 138 -5.47 -3.09 -16.56
C LEU A 138 -6.73 -2.22 -16.46
N ALA A 139 -6.85 -1.46 -15.37
CA ALA A 139 -7.95 -0.56 -15.12
C ALA A 139 -7.52 0.54 -14.15
N THR A 140 -8.17 1.70 -14.21
CA THR A 140 -8.02 2.77 -13.23
C THR A 140 -9.37 3.41 -12.97
N VAL A 141 -9.72 3.60 -11.71
CA VAL A 141 -10.96 4.26 -11.28
C VAL A 141 -10.61 5.36 -10.30
N ALA A 142 -11.10 6.56 -10.59
CA ALA A 142 -10.95 7.72 -9.72
C ALA A 142 -12.21 7.92 -8.87
N CYS A 143 -12.05 8.42 -7.65
CA CYS A 143 -13.17 8.94 -6.90
C CYS A 143 -13.61 10.33 -7.42
N THR A 144 -14.88 10.65 -7.29
CA THR A 144 -15.44 11.99 -7.52
C THR A 144 -14.84 13.06 -6.59
N GLU A 145 -14.43 12.67 -5.38
CA GLU A 145 -13.78 13.57 -4.42
C GLU A 145 -12.29 13.72 -4.76
N GLN A 146 -11.97 14.72 -5.58
CA GLN A 146 -10.60 15.00 -6.01
C GLN A 146 -9.85 15.79 -4.92
N CYS A 147 -9.04 15.09 -4.15
CA CYS A 147 -8.17 15.70 -3.13
C CYS A 147 -6.88 14.89 -2.96
N ILE A 148 -5.89 15.51 -2.32
CA ILE A 148 -4.70 14.80 -1.85
C ILE A 148 -5.08 14.05 -0.58
N LEU A 149 -4.75 12.78 -0.55
CA LEU A 149 -4.91 11.90 0.59
C LEU A 149 -3.58 11.80 1.34
N TYR A 150 -3.62 11.98 2.66
CA TYR A 150 -2.46 11.70 3.53
C TYR A 150 -2.42 10.25 3.99
N CYS A 151 -3.58 9.59 4.01
CA CYS A 151 -3.70 8.20 4.43
C CYS A 151 -4.90 7.55 3.76
N ALA A 152 -4.81 6.24 3.58
CA ALA A 152 -5.93 5.40 3.20
C ALA A 152 -5.62 3.94 3.52
N THR A 153 -6.68 3.16 3.70
CA THR A 153 -6.60 1.71 3.79
C THR A 153 -7.51 1.08 2.75
N LEU A 154 -7.05 -0.03 2.18
CA LEU A 154 -7.86 -0.86 1.29
C LEU A 154 -8.51 -1.95 2.12
N VAL A 155 -9.82 -2.11 1.94
CA VAL A 155 -10.60 -3.18 2.56
C VAL A 155 -11.08 -4.10 1.46
N ARG A 156 -10.87 -5.40 1.66
CA ARG A 156 -11.18 -6.45 0.68
C ARG A 156 -12.41 -7.21 1.15
N CYS A 157 -13.56 -6.93 0.52
CA CYS A 157 -14.83 -7.59 0.84
C CYS A 157 -15.04 -8.89 0.06
N GLY A 158 -14.09 -9.27 -0.80
CA GLY A 158 -14.19 -10.44 -1.67
C GLY A 158 -12.88 -10.73 -2.41
N ARG A 159 -12.96 -11.58 -3.43
CA ARG A 159 -11.78 -12.03 -4.21
C ARG A 159 -11.57 -11.22 -5.50
N ARG A 160 -12.58 -10.50 -5.98
CA ARG A 160 -12.50 -9.74 -7.24
C ARG A 160 -12.07 -8.31 -6.97
N TRP A 161 -11.48 -7.65 -7.96
CA TRP A 161 -11.01 -6.28 -7.77
C TRP A 161 -12.16 -5.28 -7.48
N PHE A 162 -13.35 -5.52 -8.03
CA PHE A 162 -14.58 -4.76 -7.74
C PHE A 162 -15.04 -4.87 -6.27
N ASP A 163 -14.58 -5.88 -5.53
CA ASP A 163 -14.87 -6.03 -4.11
C ASP A 163 -13.90 -5.19 -3.23
N THR A 164 -13.16 -4.22 -3.83
CA THR A 164 -12.24 -3.32 -3.11
C THR A 164 -12.99 -2.09 -2.63
N VAL A 165 -12.93 -1.85 -1.33
CA VAL A 165 -13.41 -0.63 -0.69
C VAL A 165 -12.21 0.21 -0.28
N VAL A 166 -12.23 1.48 -0.62
CA VAL A 166 -11.25 2.47 -0.19
C VAL A 166 -11.83 3.21 1.00
N VAL A 167 -11.09 3.21 2.10
CA VAL A 167 -11.36 4.08 3.26
C VAL A 167 -10.22 5.08 3.33
N ALA A 168 -10.49 6.33 2.99
CA ALA A 168 -9.46 7.35 2.80
C ALA A 168 -9.67 8.55 3.72
N GLY A 169 -8.60 8.99 4.37
CA GLY A 169 -8.58 10.21 5.16
C GLY A 169 -8.24 11.42 4.28
N THR A 170 -9.06 12.45 4.35
CA THR A 170 -8.95 13.64 3.48
C THR A 170 -8.39 14.85 4.21
N VAL A 171 -7.94 15.83 3.43
CA VAL A 171 -7.63 17.18 3.94
C VAL A 171 -8.86 17.96 4.40
N PHE A 172 -10.06 17.51 4.01
CA PHE A 172 -11.34 18.13 4.37
C PHE A 172 -11.90 17.64 5.71
N GLN A 173 -11.04 17.10 6.58
CA GLN A 173 -11.40 16.70 7.96
C GLN A 173 -12.41 15.55 8.01
N GLN A 174 -12.59 14.86 6.89
CA GLN A 174 -13.51 13.75 6.73
C GLN A 174 -12.76 12.50 6.32
N ILE A 175 -13.31 11.35 6.69
CA ILE A 175 -12.96 10.08 6.07
C ILE A 175 -14.03 9.81 5.02
N ILE A 176 -13.60 9.47 3.81
CA ILE A 176 -14.49 9.06 2.73
C ILE A 176 -14.37 7.54 2.52
N VAL A 177 -15.51 6.93 2.22
CA VAL A 177 -15.59 5.51 1.84
C VAL A 177 -16.16 5.43 0.44
N TRP A 178 -15.47 4.76 -0.46
CA TRP A 178 -15.92 4.54 -1.83
C TRP A 178 -15.44 3.17 -2.33
N ALA A 179 -16.07 2.65 -3.38
CA ALA A 179 -15.76 1.33 -3.89
C ALA A 179 -15.89 1.28 -5.42
N VAL A 180 -15.20 0.31 -6.01
CA VAL A 180 -15.30 0.00 -7.43
C VAL A 180 -16.51 -0.89 -7.65
N LEU A 181 -17.72 -0.39 -7.40
CA LEU A 181 -18.92 -1.19 -7.61
C LEU A 181 -19.09 -1.48 -9.12
N PRO A 182 -19.58 -2.68 -9.50
CA PRO A 182 -19.95 -2.95 -10.88
C PRO A 182 -21.18 -2.08 -11.21
N PHE A 183 -20.96 -0.89 -11.76
CA PHE A 183 -22.04 -0.06 -12.26
C PHE A 183 -22.39 -0.56 -13.67
N PRO A 184 -23.54 -1.24 -13.87
CA PRO A 184 -23.91 -1.82 -15.17
C PRO A 184 -24.02 -0.77 -16.29
N ASP A 185 -24.23 0.51 -15.95
CA ASP A 185 -24.48 1.60 -16.90
C ASP A 185 -23.39 2.69 -16.91
N SER A 186 -22.30 2.53 -16.16
CA SER A 186 -21.25 3.55 -16.16
C SER A 186 -20.22 3.27 -17.26
N PRO A 187 -19.96 4.20 -18.18
CA PRO A 187 -18.77 4.10 -19.02
C PRO A 187 -17.54 3.98 -18.11
N SER A 188 -16.60 3.13 -18.51
CA SER A 188 -15.39 2.73 -17.75
C SER A 188 -14.50 3.89 -17.27
N ASP A 189 -14.77 5.11 -17.74
CA ASP A 189 -13.95 6.30 -17.52
C ASP A 189 -14.57 7.33 -16.57
N LYS A 190 -15.78 7.11 -16.05
CA LYS A 190 -16.39 8.07 -15.10
C LYS A 190 -15.89 7.85 -13.67
N PRO A 191 -15.57 8.93 -12.93
CA PRO A 191 -15.25 8.83 -11.50
C PRO A 191 -16.42 8.24 -10.70
N VAL A 192 -16.10 7.44 -9.67
CA VAL A 192 -17.10 6.81 -8.80
C VAL A 192 -17.48 7.72 -7.63
N PRO A 193 -18.77 7.76 -7.22
CA PRO A 193 -19.21 8.59 -6.10
C PRO A 193 -18.66 8.09 -4.77
N VAL A 194 -18.55 9.00 -3.80
CA VAL A 194 -18.36 8.65 -2.39
C VAL A 194 -19.63 7.98 -1.86
N ILE A 195 -19.49 6.84 -1.18
CA ILE A 195 -20.59 6.08 -0.57
C ILE A 195 -20.90 6.64 0.81
N HIS A 196 -19.87 6.88 1.63
CA HIS A 196 -20.04 7.46 2.97
C HIS A 196 -19.00 8.55 3.26
N LYS A 197 -19.43 9.57 4.01
CA LYS A 197 -18.57 10.61 4.59
C LYS A 197 -18.68 10.57 6.11
N LEU A 198 -17.60 10.21 6.78
CA LEU A 198 -17.54 10.15 8.24
C LEU A 198 -17.00 11.51 8.72
N SER A 199 -17.90 12.30 9.29
CA SER A 199 -17.64 13.68 9.72
C SER A 199 -17.48 13.78 11.22
N GLY A 200 -16.62 14.68 11.68
CA GLY A 200 -16.52 15.03 13.10
C GLY A 200 -15.12 15.45 13.53
N HIS A 201 -14.09 14.98 12.83
CA HIS A 201 -12.75 15.55 13.00
C HIS A 201 -12.76 17.04 12.64
N LYS A 202 -11.85 17.80 13.26
CA LYS A 202 -11.67 19.25 13.07
C LYS A 202 -10.32 19.59 12.40
N GLY A 203 -9.66 18.60 11.84
CA GLY A 203 -8.33 18.72 11.24
C GLY A 203 -8.09 17.64 10.19
N VAL A 204 -7.01 17.76 9.44
CA VAL A 204 -6.61 16.79 8.41
C VAL A 204 -6.49 15.39 9.01
N ILE A 205 -6.90 14.36 8.27
CA ILE A 205 -6.78 12.97 8.72
C ILE A 205 -5.39 12.43 8.35
N PHE A 206 -4.63 11.96 9.33
CA PHE A 206 -3.26 11.47 9.14
C PHE A 206 -3.14 9.95 9.11
N SER A 207 -4.09 9.22 9.69
CA SER A 207 -4.13 7.77 9.60
C SER A 207 -5.56 7.27 9.70
N VAL A 208 -5.85 6.21 8.95
CA VAL A 208 -7.12 5.48 9.00
C VAL A 208 -6.84 3.98 8.86
N VAL A 209 -7.42 3.18 9.74
CA VAL A 209 -7.27 1.72 9.75
C VAL A 209 -8.64 1.09 9.97
N TYR A 210 -8.91 0.00 9.25
CA TYR A 210 -10.10 -0.82 9.44
C TYR A 210 -9.74 -2.13 10.14
N ASN A 211 -10.47 -2.46 11.20
CA ASN A 211 -10.41 -3.75 11.87
C ASN A 211 -11.63 -4.58 11.46
N GLU A 212 -11.41 -5.64 10.68
CA GLU A 212 -12.50 -6.50 10.17
C GLU A 212 -13.19 -7.30 11.29
N GLN A 213 -12.44 -7.80 12.26
CA GLN A 213 -12.98 -8.61 13.37
C GLN A 213 -13.94 -7.81 14.25
N LEU A 214 -13.57 -6.57 14.57
CA LEU A 214 -14.37 -5.68 15.41
C LEU A 214 -15.33 -4.82 14.59
N ARG A 215 -15.17 -4.80 13.25
CA ARG A 215 -15.91 -3.94 12.32
C ARG A 215 -15.81 -2.46 12.71
N LEU A 216 -14.60 -2.03 13.04
CA LEU A 216 -14.32 -0.66 13.46
C LEU A 216 -13.39 0.01 12.47
N ILE A 217 -13.71 1.24 12.09
CA ILE A 217 -12.74 2.17 11.50
C ILE A 217 -12.15 2.98 12.65
N THR A 218 -10.83 3.16 12.65
CA THR A 218 -10.13 4.04 13.58
C THR A 218 -9.38 5.10 12.80
N SER A 219 -9.39 6.33 13.30
CA SER A 219 -8.75 7.46 12.62
C SER A 219 -8.05 8.40 13.59
N THR A 220 -6.97 9.03 13.12
CA THR A 220 -6.24 10.08 13.84
C THR A 220 -6.15 11.34 12.99
N SER A 221 -6.15 12.50 13.64
CA SER A 221 -6.25 13.79 12.97
C SER A 221 -5.36 14.87 13.59
N ASP A 222 -5.07 15.90 12.81
CA ASP A 222 -4.44 17.14 13.26
C ASP A 222 -5.19 17.84 14.40
N ASP A 223 -6.48 17.53 14.59
CA ASP A 223 -7.27 18.01 15.74
C ASP A 223 -6.86 17.38 17.10
N ARG A 224 -5.80 16.57 17.11
CA ARG A 224 -5.23 15.87 18.27
C ARG A 224 -6.17 14.84 18.89
N SER A 225 -7.16 14.36 18.14
CA SER A 225 -8.07 13.30 18.57
C SER A 225 -7.91 12.02 17.77
N THR A 226 -8.29 10.91 18.41
CA THR A 226 -8.56 9.63 17.74
C THR A 226 -10.07 9.40 17.75
N ARG A 227 -10.63 8.92 16.64
CA ARG A 227 -12.05 8.54 16.56
C ARG A 227 -12.19 7.09 16.16
N VAL A 228 -13.27 6.48 16.65
CA VAL A 228 -13.66 5.10 16.36
C VAL A 228 -15.06 5.14 15.77
N TRP A 229 -15.26 4.43 14.67
CA TRP A 229 -16.51 4.41 13.91
C TRP A 229 -16.97 2.96 13.78
N SER A 230 -18.21 2.67 14.19
CA SER A 230 -18.83 1.36 13.97
C SER A 230 -19.21 1.20 12.51
N VAL A 231 -18.96 0.02 11.95
CA VAL A 231 -19.45 -0.39 10.64
C VAL A 231 -20.58 -1.39 10.86
N ASP A 232 -21.80 -0.86 10.89
CA ASP A 232 -22.99 -1.69 11.11
C ASP A 232 -23.34 -2.48 9.86
N SER A 233 -23.63 -3.78 10.03
CA SER A 233 -24.12 -4.65 8.98
C SER A 233 -25.65 -4.62 8.91
N THR A 234 -26.26 -3.43 8.90
CA THR A 234 -27.67 -3.37 8.49
C THR A 234 -27.70 -3.73 7.02
N SER A 235 -28.11 -4.98 6.77
CA SER A 235 -28.39 -5.61 5.47
C SER A 235 -28.55 -4.62 4.34
N CYS A 236 -27.75 -4.76 3.28
CA CYS A 236 -28.18 -4.37 1.95
C CYS A 236 -29.55 -5.02 1.72
N GLY A 237 -30.61 -4.23 1.86
CA GLY A 237 -31.95 -4.57 1.37
C GLY A 237 -32.03 -4.34 -0.13
#